data_AF-A0A8W8NPR0-F1
#
_entry.id   AF-A0A8W8NPR0-F1
#
_cell.length_a   1.000
_cell.length_b   1.000
_cell.length_c   1.000
_cell.angle_alpha   90.00
_cell.angle_beta   90.00
_cell.angle_gamma   90.00
#
_symmetry.space_group_name_H-M   'P 1'
#
loop_
_entity.id
_entity.type
_entity.pdbx_description
1 polymer ?
#
loop_
_entity_poly.entity_id
_entity_poly.type
_entity_poly.pdbx_seq_one_letter_code
_entity_poly.pdbx_strand_id
1 'polypeptide(L)'
;MIDLPGLYEQTVACKKCDFEEKDCLHMQWILKQIQETHAKQLCHEFKDMKKKQREKISEANNDLNKENDDLEKKTTKLSKYVADAATGLCRKMLRYREYNTQEQSQQKPNNGNDESKDADISDILLWAIFANRKDIAEICWLRGDNHLLTGLVCSAILRKLSKKANNVKEQVLSSDLEEHSKMFERRCIGMMDSMYEEDSKHAINLMDDEAVVWGIYSSPLTFAYENFMYDIVAHTSSQKLMNKQWYNNLAPDLKPFLKSAFKKPKRFLTAPLTKYVFNYMMFFSMLVMYSAFVLTSISTKYYVLNIGRLFEYFFYFWSAGDFIEELISCFGYLEARGRSHRGYYSRMKRYLYDFWNVVDLLSYALLIAALSVRHFHPSERFTVARRMFSLSLLVMYLRFLEVFLIHRKLGPTLIMIKEMLKDLFRFLFIAVFVVLGVGMYYHANLWPDHQTIWSGDWTNWRIWTIIYYPYWQLYGELNLESLDGSDQSDCTNQTSIWESDTSIERCPREDWTVPAVAAIYLLFSNLLLVNLVIAMFSYTFERVQENSEKLWRFERYTVINDYDWRIPSPINILFLPYRFLCCPAREECCLQQCKRKALKHFISVSDMFDTFVFQTISKSIIFVSLR
;
A
#
# COMPACT_ATOMS: atom_id res chain seq x y z
N MET A 1 -38.37 14.71 -22.52
CA MET A 1 -37.29 13.70 -22.52
C MET A 1 -36.05 14.33 -23.14
N ILE A 2 -34.94 14.30 -22.42
CA ILE A 2 -33.63 14.73 -22.95
C ILE A 2 -33.13 13.58 -23.84
N ASP A 3 -32.88 13.83 -25.12
CA ASP A 3 -32.35 12.85 -26.08
C ASP A 3 -30.89 12.51 -25.73
N LEU A 4 -30.69 11.65 -24.72
CA LEU A 4 -29.39 11.09 -24.32
C LEU A 4 -28.61 10.56 -25.55
N PRO A 5 -29.24 9.82 -26.47
CA PRO A 5 -28.60 9.41 -27.72
C PRO A 5 -28.16 10.58 -28.61
N GLY A 6 -28.95 11.66 -28.70
CA GLY A 6 -28.59 12.89 -29.41
C GLY A 6 -27.40 13.64 -28.80
N LEU A 7 -27.30 13.67 -27.47
CA LEU A 7 -26.15 14.23 -26.74
C LEU A 7 -24.89 13.36 -26.88
N TYR A 8 -25.05 12.03 -26.94
CA TYR A 8 -23.96 11.12 -27.30
C TYR A 8 -23.53 11.28 -28.76
N GLU A 9 -24.47 11.50 -29.70
CA GLU A 9 -24.12 11.77 -31.10
C GLU A 9 -23.34 13.09 -31.22
N GLN A 10 -23.73 14.16 -30.52
CA GLN A 10 -22.99 15.43 -30.52
C GLN A 10 -21.54 15.30 -30.02
N THR A 11 -21.28 14.33 -29.16
CA THR A 11 -19.95 14.11 -28.57
C THR A 11 -19.09 13.10 -29.33
N VAL A 12 -19.70 12.30 -30.22
CA VAL A 12 -19.06 11.27 -31.05
C VAL A 12 -19.05 11.63 -32.55
N ALA A 13 -19.83 12.63 -32.98
CA ALA A 13 -19.99 12.99 -34.39
C ALA A 13 -18.76 13.72 -34.96
N CYS A 14 -17.82 12.95 -35.50
CA CYS A 14 -17.00 13.40 -36.62
C CYS A 14 -17.83 13.20 -37.91
N LYS A 15 -18.50 14.26 -38.36
CA LYS A 15 -19.18 14.26 -39.67
C LYS A 15 -18.22 14.74 -40.74
N LYS A 16 -17.27 13.89 -41.12
CA LYS A 16 -16.27 14.08 -42.20
C LYS A 16 -15.37 15.32 -42.02
N CYS A 17 -14.08 15.08 -41.88
CA CYS A 17 -13.03 16.09 -41.85
C CYS A 17 -13.11 17.00 -43.07
N ASP A 18 -13.44 18.28 -42.86
CA ASP A 18 -13.13 19.41 -43.75
C ASP A 18 -13.12 20.74 -42.96
N PHE A 19 -12.73 20.70 -41.68
CA PHE A 19 -12.41 21.91 -40.89
C PHE A 19 -11.11 21.68 -40.12
N GLU A 20 -10.29 22.73 -40.10
CA GLU A 20 -8.91 22.75 -39.61
C GLU A 20 -8.78 22.31 -38.15
N GLU A 21 -7.61 21.75 -37.87
CA GLU A 21 -7.17 20.93 -36.73
C GLU A 21 -7.32 21.52 -35.30
N LYS A 22 -8.08 22.60 -35.07
CA LYS A 22 -7.98 23.38 -33.82
C LYS A 22 -9.19 23.45 -32.89
N ASP A 23 -10.39 22.94 -33.22
CA ASP A 23 -11.58 23.15 -32.37
C ASP A 23 -12.36 21.88 -31.92
N CYS A 24 -11.72 20.71 -31.79
CA CYS A 24 -12.39 19.52 -31.23
C CYS A 24 -11.72 19.05 -29.92
N LEU A 25 -12.15 19.63 -28.79
CA LEU A 25 -11.62 19.30 -27.47
C LEU A 25 -12.43 18.20 -26.74
N HIS A 26 -11.69 17.15 -26.36
CA HIS A 26 -11.87 16.22 -25.23
C HIS A 26 -12.76 14.98 -25.32
N MET A 27 -13.99 14.98 -25.85
CA MET A 27 -14.88 13.82 -25.61
C MET A 27 -14.65 12.60 -26.53
N GLN A 28 -14.42 12.81 -27.83
CA GLN A 28 -14.17 11.71 -28.78
C GLN A 28 -12.93 10.91 -28.42
N TRP A 29 -11.95 11.56 -27.80
CA TRP A 29 -10.69 10.96 -27.41
C TRP A 29 -10.84 10.05 -26.17
N ILE A 30 -11.58 10.47 -25.14
CA ILE A 30 -11.83 9.68 -23.92
C ILE A 30 -12.53 8.36 -24.27
N LEU A 31 -13.58 8.38 -25.10
CA LEU A 31 -14.32 7.17 -25.47
C LEU A 31 -13.50 6.23 -26.39
N LYS A 32 -12.71 6.79 -27.32
CA LYS A 32 -11.85 6.03 -28.24
C LYS A 32 -10.70 5.31 -27.50
N GLN A 33 -10.26 5.84 -26.36
CA GLN A 33 -9.16 5.31 -25.54
C GLN A 33 -9.55 4.26 -24.49
N ILE A 34 -10.83 3.92 -24.31
CA ILE A 34 -11.26 3.00 -23.23
C ILE A 34 -11.72 1.63 -23.75
N GLN A 35 -12.30 1.54 -24.96
CA GLN A 35 -12.50 0.26 -25.67
C GLN A 35 -12.80 0.49 -27.15
N GLU A 36 -11.76 0.49 -27.98
CA GLU A 36 -11.86 0.86 -29.41
C GLU A 36 -12.81 -0.07 -30.21
N THR A 37 -12.93 -1.34 -29.81
CA THR A 37 -13.75 -2.34 -30.50
C THR A 37 -15.25 -2.25 -30.19
N HIS A 38 -15.63 -2.14 -28.90
CA HIS A 38 -17.05 -1.98 -28.52
C HIS A 38 -17.60 -0.61 -28.89
N ALA A 39 -16.79 0.46 -28.78
CA ALA A 39 -17.21 1.79 -29.23
C ALA A 39 -17.44 1.83 -30.75
N LYS A 40 -16.61 1.13 -31.55
CA LYS A 40 -16.81 0.98 -32.99
C LYS A 40 -18.08 0.21 -33.33
N GLN A 41 -18.38 -0.89 -32.62
CA GLN A 41 -19.62 -1.66 -32.82
C GLN A 41 -20.87 -0.85 -32.48
N LEU A 42 -20.92 -0.22 -31.31
CA LEU A 42 -22.05 0.64 -30.90
C LEU A 42 -22.22 1.85 -31.82
N CYS A 43 -21.12 2.47 -32.26
CA CYS A 43 -21.17 3.59 -33.20
C CYS A 43 -21.65 3.16 -34.60
N HIS A 44 -21.30 1.96 -35.07
CA HIS A 44 -21.78 1.42 -36.34
C HIS A 44 -23.27 1.10 -36.30
N GLU A 45 -23.74 0.39 -35.25
CA GLU A 45 -25.16 0.08 -35.08
C GLU A 45 -26.01 1.36 -34.95
N PHE A 46 -25.52 2.36 -34.22
CA PHE A 46 -26.20 3.64 -34.09
C PHE A 46 -26.25 4.43 -35.40
N LYS A 47 -25.16 4.42 -36.18
CA LYS A 47 -25.08 5.10 -37.48
C LYS A 47 -26.03 4.48 -38.50
N ASP A 48 -26.12 3.15 -38.54
CA ASP A 48 -27.06 2.43 -39.39
C ASP A 48 -28.52 2.68 -38.98
N MET A 49 -28.80 2.79 -37.68
CA MET A 49 -30.13 3.13 -37.18
C MET A 49 -30.52 4.59 -37.47
N LYS A 50 -29.64 5.57 -37.28
CA LYS A 50 -29.91 6.97 -37.65
C LYS A 50 -30.03 7.17 -39.16
N LYS A 51 -29.31 6.39 -39.95
CA LYS A 51 -29.46 6.36 -41.41
C LYS A 51 -30.87 5.87 -41.78
N LYS A 52 -31.33 4.74 -41.20
CA LYS A 52 -32.71 4.25 -41.35
C LYS A 52 -33.77 5.26 -40.86
N GLN A 53 -33.49 5.99 -39.78
CA GLN A 53 -34.40 7.02 -39.27
C GLN A 53 -34.50 8.22 -40.22
N ARG A 54 -33.38 8.68 -40.80
CA ARG A 54 -33.38 9.77 -41.80
C ARG A 54 -34.01 9.35 -43.13
N GLU A 55 -33.77 8.12 -43.57
CA GLU A 55 -34.39 7.54 -44.79
C GLU A 55 -35.92 7.38 -44.61
N LYS A 56 -36.39 7.02 -43.42
CA LYS A 56 -37.83 6.94 -43.12
C LYS A 56 -38.51 8.31 -42.95
N ILE A 57 -37.80 9.32 -42.44
CA ILE A 57 -38.32 10.71 -42.37
C ILE A 57 -38.53 11.28 -43.79
N SER A 58 -37.76 10.84 -44.80
CA SER A 58 -38.01 11.19 -46.20
C SER A 58 -39.14 10.40 -46.87
N GLU A 59 -39.60 9.28 -46.29
CA GLU A 59 -40.63 8.39 -46.85
C GLU A 59 -41.98 8.48 -46.13
N ALA A 60 -42.14 9.38 -45.14
CA ALA A 60 -43.34 9.46 -44.32
C ALA A 60 -44.57 9.99 -45.08
N ASN A 61 -45.31 9.07 -45.69
CA ASN A 61 -46.76 9.16 -45.84
C ASN A 61 -47.42 7.87 -45.32
N ASN A 62 -48.16 8.02 -44.22
CA ASN A 62 -49.22 7.18 -43.67
C ASN A 62 -48.90 5.72 -43.27
N ASP A 63 -48.41 5.53 -42.04
CA ASP A 63 -48.86 4.49 -41.07
C ASP A 63 -48.15 4.71 -39.71
N LEU A 64 -48.74 5.53 -38.82
CA LEU A 64 -47.96 6.30 -37.83
C LEU A 64 -47.95 5.84 -36.36
N ASN A 65 -48.65 4.78 -35.93
CA ASN A 65 -48.74 4.50 -34.47
C ASN A 65 -48.04 3.22 -33.98
N LYS A 66 -47.97 2.16 -34.79
CA LYS A 66 -47.36 0.88 -34.34
C LYS A 66 -45.85 0.83 -34.59
N GLU A 67 -45.39 1.42 -35.69
CA GLU A 67 -43.96 1.49 -36.04
C GLU A 67 -43.18 2.52 -35.23
N ASN A 68 -43.81 3.64 -34.85
CA ASN A 68 -43.20 4.63 -33.96
C ASN A 68 -42.96 4.06 -32.56
N ASP A 69 -43.89 3.24 -32.06
CA ASP A 69 -43.77 2.56 -30.76
C ASP A 69 -42.65 1.49 -30.77
N ASP A 70 -42.44 0.78 -31.89
CA ASP A 70 -41.32 -0.14 -32.06
C ASP A 70 -39.96 0.57 -32.21
N LEU A 71 -39.94 1.75 -32.82
CA LEU A 71 -38.75 2.58 -32.94
C LEU A 71 -38.36 3.20 -31.60
N GLU A 72 -39.35 3.68 -30.83
CA GLU A 72 -39.18 4.22 -29.48
C GLU A 72 -38.67 3.14 -28.52
N LYS A 73 -39.27 1.94 -28.53
CA LYS A 73 -38.76 0.77 -27.77
C LYS A 73 -37.32 0.40 -28.14
N LYS A 74 -36.95 0.45 -29.42
CA LYS A 74 -35.55 0.21 -29.86
C LYS A 74 -34.59 1.29 -29.38
N THR A 75 -35.03 2.55 -29.35
CA THR A 75 -34.22 3.69 -28.90
C THR A 75 -34.00 3.63 -27.38
N THR A 76 -35.03 3.29 -26.60
CA THR A 76 -34.96 3.07 -25.15
C THR A 76 -34.14 1.83 -24.80
N LYS A 77 -34.18 0.78 -25.62
CA LYS A 77 -33.33 -0.39 -25.45
C LYS A 77 -31.85 -0.03 -25.67
N LEU A 78 -31.56 0.84 -26.64
CA LEU A 78 -30.19 1.27 -26.94
C LEU A 78 -29.62 2.21 -25.88
N SER A 79 -30.40 3.18 -25.38
CA SER A 79 -29.96 4.04 -24.27
C SER A 79 -29.59 3.21 -23.04
N LYS A 80 -30.35 2.15 -22.75
CA LYS A 80 -30.03 1.18 -21.70
C LYS A 80 -28.71 0.43 -21.95
N TYR A 81 -28.46 -0.05 -23.17
CA TYR A 81 -27.18 -0.68 -23.50
C TYR A 81 -25.98 0.28 -23.37
N VAL A 82 -26.16 1.55 -23.73
CA VAL A 82 -25.10 2.57 -23.58
C VAL A 82 -24.85 2.88 -22.11
N ALA A 83 -25.89 3.00 -21.29
CA ALA A 83 -25.78 3.15 -19.84
C ALA A 83 -25.11 1.93 -19.19
N ASP A 84 -25.50 0.71 -19.55
CA ASP A 84 -24.90 -0.54 -19.09
C ASP A 84 -23.42 -0.65 -19.50
N ALA A 85 -23.07 -0.19 -20.71
CA ALA A 85 -21.68 -0.13 -21.16
C ALA A 85 -20.88 0.93 -20.37
N ALA A 86 -21.46 2.10 -20.09
CA ALA A 86 -20.83 3.17 -19.32
C ALA A 86 -20.62 2.78 -17.84
N THR A 87 -21.60 2.12 -17.22
CA THR A 87 -21.45 1.56 -15.86
C THR A 87 -20.43 0.43 -15.84
N GLY A 88 -20.42 -0.45 -16.84
CA GLY A 88 -19.35 -1.43 -17.09
C GLY A 88 -17.97 -0.78 -17.19
N LEU A 89 -17.87 0.37 -17.85
CA LEU A 89 -16.66 1.16 -17.97
C LEU A 89 -16.16 1.65 -16.61
N CYS A 90 -17.06 2.20 -15.80
CA CYS A 90 -16.76 2.69 -14.45
C CYS A 90 -16.21 1.56 -13.58
N ARG A 91 -16.88 0.41 -13.61
CA ARG A 91 -16.43 -0.79 -12.90
C ARG A 91 -15.05 -1.24 -13.36
N LYS A 92 -14.77 -1.21 -14.67
CA LYS A 92 -13.46 -1.57 -15.23
C LYS A 92 -12.37 -0.56 -14.86
N MET A 93 -12.67 0.74 -14.88
CA MET A 93 -11.74 1.81 -14.51
C MET A 93 -11.37 1.76 -13.02
N LEU A 94 -12.36 1.52 -12.16
CA LEU A 94 -12.18 1.36 -10.72
C LEU A 94 -11.73 -0.06 -10.33
N ARG A 95 -11.79 -1.01 -11.28
CA ARG A 95 -11.42 -2.43 -11.17
C ARG A 95 -12.27 -3.24 -10.17
N TYR A 96 -13.58 -3.01 -10.11
CA TYR A 96 -14.51 -3.79 -9.28
C TYR A 96 -15.11 -4.98 -10.04
N ARG A 97 -15.43 -6.08 -9.32
CA ARG A 97 -16.17 -7.23 -9.87
C ARG A 97 -17.66 -6.89 -10.00
N GLU A 98 -18.29 -7.42 -11.03
CA GLU A 98 -19.75 -7.37 -11.21
C GLU A 98 -20.46 -8.07 -10.05
N TYR A 99 -21.38 -7.35 -9.40
CA TYR A 99 -22.30 -7.92 -8.43
C TYR A 99 -23.48 -8.55 -9.19
N ASN A 100 -23.66 -9.86 -9.08
CA ASN A 100 -24.78 -10.56 -9.74
C ASN A 100 -26.11 -10.18 -9.04
N THR A 101 -26.93 -9.39 -9.72
CA THR A 101 -28.26 -8.92 -9.29
C THR A 101 -29.35 -10.02 -9.34
N GLN A 102 -29.00 -11.30 -9.18
CA GLN A 102 -29.99 -12.40 -9.23
C GLN A 102 -30.76 -12.61 -7.91
N GLU A 103 -30.34 -12.01 -6.79
CA GLU A 103 -30.96 -12.26 -5.48
C GLU A 103 -32.01 -11.20 -5.02
N GLN A 104 -32.20 -10.08 -5.73
CA GLN A 104 -33.21 -9.07 -5.35
C GLN A 104 -34.59 -9.27 -5.99
N SER A 105 -34.75 -10.20 -6.94
CA SER A 105 -36.04 -10.47 -7.59
C SER A 105 -37.07 -11.17 -6.69
N GLN A 106 -36.72 -11.56 -5.46
CA GLN A 106 -37.63 -12.28 -4.55
C GLN A 106 -38.21 -11.42 -3.40
N GLN A 107 -37.89 -10.12 -3.32
CA GLN A 107 -38.44 -9.24 -2.29
C GLN A 107 -38.95 -7.89 -2.85
N LYS A 108 -39.50 -7.88 -4.07
CA LYS A 108 -40.51 -6.89 -4.44
C LYS A 108 -41.87 -7.59 -4.41
N PRO A 109 -42.90 -7.04 -3.73
CA PRO A 109 -44.24 -7.54 -3.91
C PRO A 109 -44.60 -7.37 -5.39
N ASN A 110 -45.10 -8.44 -6.00
CA ASN A 110 -45.74 -8.42 -7.30
C ASN A 110 -46.94 -7.47 -7.25
N ASN A 111 -46.70 -6.19 -7.54
CA ASN A 111 -47.73 -5.34 -8.10
C ASN A 111 -47.29 -5.04 -9.52
N GLY A 112 -47.97 -5.70 -10.46
CA GLY A 112 -47.93 -5.35 -11.85
C GLY A 112 -48.43 -3.92 -12.01
N ASN A 113 -47.49 -3.04 -12.33
CA ASN A 113 -47.68 -1.87 -13.16
C ASN A 113 -46.32 -1.65 -13.81
N ASP A 114 -46.24 -1.98 -15.10
CA ASP A 114 -45.16 -1.57 -16.00
C ASP A 114 -45.17 -0.04 -16.07
N GLU A 115 -44.56 0.61 -15.09
CA GLU A 115 -44.16 2.00 -15.22
C GLU A 115 -42.87 2.04 -16.02
N SER A 116 -42.99 2.57 -17.25
CA SER A 116 -41.92 3.11 -18.06
C SER A 116 -41.00 3.98 -17.20
N LYS A 117 -39.89 3.41 -16.72
CA LYS A 117 -38.87 4.19 -16.02
C LYS A 117 -38.04 4.93 -17.07
N ASP A 118 -38.34 6.22 -17.18
CA ASP A 118 -37.47 7.26 -17.74
C ASP A 118 -36.00 7.02 -17.34
N ALA A 119 -35.05 7.44 -18.18
CA ALA A 119 -33.62 7.33 -17.91
C ALA A 119 -33.30 7.70 -16.45
N ASP A 120 -32.79 6.73 -15.67
CA ASP A 120 -32.50 6.94 -14.26
C ASP A 120 -31.55 8.14 -14.13
N ILE A 121 -31.80 9.04 -13.16
CA ILE A 121 -31.00 10.25 -12.92
C ILE A 121 -29.50 9.91 -12.76
N SER A 122 -29.19 8.69 -12.32
CA SER A 122 -27.85 8.11 -12.21
C SER A 122 -27.13 7.97 -13.56
N ASP A 123 -27.84 7.69 -14.65
CA ASP A 123 -27.26 7.57 -16.00
C ASP A 123 -26.94 8.95 -16.58
N ILE A 124 -27.80 9.94 -16.30
CA ILE A 124 -27.56 11.35 -16.67
C ILE A 124 -26.37 11.91 -15.89
N LEU A 125 -26.28 11.60 -14.59
CA LEU A 125 -25.13 11.95 -13.77
C LEU A 125 -23.85 11.36 -14.35
N LEU A 126 -23.89 10.09 -14.75
CA LEU A 126 -22.72 9.42 -15.33
C LEU A 126 -22.28 10.08 -16.65
N TRP A 127 -23.24 10.44 -17.51
CA TRP A 127 -22.96 11.21 -18.71
C TRP A 127 -22.34 12.58 -18.38
N ALA A 128 -22.88 13.30 -17.40
CA ALA A 128 -22.38 14.62 -17.00
C ALA A 128 -20.92 14.57 -16.48
N ILE A 129 -20.56 13.49 -15.77
CA ILE A 129 -19.19 13.24 -15.29
C ILE A 129 -18.23 13.01 -16.47
N PHE A 130 -18.60 12.14 -17.41
CA PHE A 130 -17.77 11.90 -18.60
C PHE A 130 -17.66 13.13 -19.50
N ALA A 131 -18.73 13.95 -19.55
CA ALA A 131 -18.76 15.23 -20.24
C ALA A 131 -18.00 16.36 -19.53
N ASN A 132 -17.48 16.11 -18.32
CA ASN A 132 -16.88 17.11 -17.45
C ASN A 132 -17.76 18.37 -17.25
N ARG A 133 -19.09 18.20 -17.15
CA ARG A 133 -20.06 19.29 -16.95
C ARG A 133 -20.38 19.43 -15.46
N LYS A 134 -19.63 20.28 -14.75
CA LYS A 134 -19.69 20.47 -13.30
C LYS A 134 -21.11 20.75 -12.78
N ASP A 135 -21.79 21.74 -13.35
CA ASP A 135 -23.11 22.19 -12.86
C ASP A 135 -24.20 21.12 -13.05
N ILE A 136 -24.21 20.45 -14.21
CA ILE A 136 -25.17 19.38 -14.50
C ILE A 136 -24.93 18.19 -13.57
N ALA A 137 -23.66 17.84 -13.36
CA ALA A 137 -23.29 16.75 -12.47
C ALA A 137 -23.73 17.04 -11.02
N GLU A 138 -23.61 18.28 -10.55
CA GLU A 138 -24.06 18.67 -9.20
C GLU A 138 -25.58 18.56 -9.06
N ILE A 139 -26.35 19.06 -10.03
CA ILE A 139 -27.82 19.00 -9.99
C ILE A 139 -28.30 17.54 -10.01
N CYS A 140 -27.71 16.71 -10.87
CA CYS A 140 -28.05 15.29 -10.96
C CYS A 140 -27.65 14.52 -9.70
N TRP A 141 -26.51 14.87 -9.09
CA TRP A 141 -26.07 14.26 -7.83
C TRP A 141 -27.00 14.56 -6.66
N LEU A 142 -27.49 15.80 -6.54
CA LEU A 142 -28.43 16.19 -5.49
C LEU A 142 -29.77 15.44 -5.57
N ARG A 143 -30.20 15.08 -6.78
CA ARG A 143 -31.45 14.33 -7.03
C ARG A 143 -31.28 12.81 -7.00
N GLY A 144 -30.05 12.31 -6.91
CA GLY A 144 -29.76 10.88 -6.90
C GLY A 144 -29.93 10.25 -5.52
N ASP A 145 -29.88 8.92 -5.48
CA ASP A 145 -29.86 8.15 -4.25
C ASP A 145 -28.42 7.95 -3.72
N ASN A 146 -28.30 7.65 -2.42
CA ASN A 146 -27.02 7.38 -1.75
C ASN A 146 -25.97 8.47 -2.00
N HIS A 147 -26.31 9.75 -1.74
CA HIS A 147 -25.50 10.93 -2.09
C HIS A 147 -24.03 10.78 -1.69
N LEU A 148 -23.75 10.28 -0.49
CA LEU A 148 -22.38 10.10 -0.01
C LEU A 148 -21.60 9.17 -0.94
N LEU A 149 -21.99 7.89 -1.05
CA LEU A 149 -21.28 6.91 -1.87
C LEU A 149 -21.22 7.32 -3.35
N THR A 150 -22.31 7.84 -3.89
CA THR A 150 -22.36 8.34 -5.28
C THR A 150 -21.32 9.45 -5.51
N GLY A 151 -21.24 10.43 -4.59
CA GLY A 151 -20.24 11.51 -4.68
C GLY A 151 -18.80 11.01 -4.58
N LEU A 152 -18.54 10.00 -3.73
CA LEU A 152 -17.24 9.33 -3.69
C LEU A 152 -16.91 8.66 -5.02
N VAL A 153 -17.85 7.91 -5.60
CA VAL A 153 -17.62 7.22 -6.87
C VAL A 153 -17.34 8.22 -7.99
N CYS A 154 -18.08 9.34 -8.05
CA CYS A 154 -17.82 10.44 -8.98
C CYS A 154 -16.38 10.98 -8.84
N SER A 155 -15.96 11.32 -7.62
CA SER A 155 -14.61 11.82 -7.36
C SER A 155 -13.53 10.80 -7.75
N ALA A 156 -13.74 9.52 -7.44
CA ALA A 156 -12.80 8.46 -7.81
C ALA A 156 -12.63 8.32 -9.33
N ILE A 157 -13.73 8.38 -10.10
CA ILE A 157 -13.71 8.30 -11.56
C ILE A 157 -12.97 9.50 -12.15
N LEU A 158 -13.34 10.71 -11.75
CA LEU A 158 -12.73 11.95 -12.25
C LEU A 158 -11.23 11.98 -11.98
N ARG A 159 -10.79 11.55 -10.79
CA ARG A 159 -9.37 11.50 -10.45
C ARG A 159 -8.60 10.46 -11.26
N LYS A 160 -9.23 9.34 -11.65
CA LYS A 160 -8.63 8.34 -12.55
C LYS A 160 -8.53 8.86 -13.97
N LEU A 161 -9.55 9.58 -14.44
CA LEU A 161 -9.56 10.24 -15.75
C LEU A 161 -8.47 11.32 -15.82
N SER A 162 -8.34 12.16 -14.80
CA SER A 162 -7.27 13.17 -14.66
C SER A 162 -5.88 12.53 -14.79
N LYS A 163 -5.60 11.44 -14.05
CA LYS A 163 -4.32 10.71 -14.17
C LYS A 163 -4.07 10.16 -15.58
N LYS A 164 -5.13 9.71 -16.26
CA LYS A 164 -5.02 9.21 -17.64
C LYS A 164 -4.77 10.34 -18.63
N ALA A 165 -5.41 11.50 -18.46
CA ALA A 165 -5.16 12.71 -19.25
C ALA A 165 -3.70 13.20 -19.11
N ASN A 166 -3.16 13.21 -17.88
CA ASN A 166 -1.77 13.57 -17.63
C ASN A 166 -0.78 12.63 -18.34
N ASN A 167 -1.05 11.32 -18.37
CA ASN A 167 -0.21 10.35 -19.08
C ASN A 167 -0.17 10.59 -20.60
N VAL A 168 -1.19 11.24 -21.15
CA VAL A 168 -1.26 11.60 -22.57
C VAL A 168 -0.88 13.07 -22.80
N LYS A 169 -0.24 13.68 -21.80
CA LYS A 169 0.30 15.04 -21.83
C LYS A 169 -0.75 16.14 -22.02
N GLU A 170 -2.03 15.85 -21.76
CA GLU A 170 -3.11 16.84 -21.69
C GLU A 170 -3.20 17.43 -20.28
N GLN A 171 -2.31 18.39 -19.97
CA GLN A 171 -2.21 18.98 -18.63
C GLN A 171 -3.44 19.80 -18.22
N VAL A 172 -4.02 20.56 -19.16
CA VAL A 172 -5.19 21.43 -18.88
C VAL A 172 -6.39 20.60 -18.47
N LEU A 173 -6.76 19.58 -19.27
CA LEU A 173 -7.85 18.66 -18.93
C LEU A 173 -7.61 17.92 -17.62
N SER A 174 -6.35 17.48 -17.41
CA SER A 174 -5.97 16.80 -16.19
C SER A 174 -6.24 17.67 -14.96
N SER A 175 -5.91 18.95 -15.03
CA SER A 175 -6.17 19.93 -13.96
C SER A 175 -7.67 20.15 -13.76
N ASP A 176 -8.43 20.34 -14.83
CA ASP A 176 -9.88 20.59 -14.76
C ASP A 176 -10.65 19.40 -14.16
N LEU A 177 -10.29 18.18 -14.54
CA LEU A 177 -10.86 16.95 -13.98
C LEU A 177 -10.46 16.75 -12.52
N GLU A 178 -9.23 17.13 -12.15
CA GLU A 178 -8.77 17.07 -10.76
C GLU A 178 -9.53 18.07 -9.87
N GLU A 179 -9.76 19.28 -10.36
CA GLU A 179 -10.56 20.29 -9.67
C GLU A 179 -12.00 19.81 -9.49
N HIS A 180 -12.61 19.23 -10.53
CA HIS A 180 -13.95 18.66 -10.46
C HIS A 180 -14.02 17.50 -9.45
N SER A 181 -13.00 16.64 -9.39
CA SER A 181 -12.89 15.59 -8.36
C SER A 181 -12.81 16.18 -6.95
N LYS A 182 -11.98 17.21 -6.72
CA LYS A 182 -11.84 17.88 -5.42
C LYS A 182 -13.13 18.58 -4.99
N MET A 183 -13.90 19.12 -5.93
CA MET A 183 -15.21 19.71 -5.65
C MET A 183 -16.15 18.66 -5.03
N PHE A 184 -16.31 17.49 -5.65
CA PHE A 184 -17.13 16.41 -5.10
C PHE A 184 -16.62 15.93 -3.73
N GLU A 185 -15.31 15.78 -3.57
CA GLU A 185 -14.72 15.37 -2.29
C GLU A 185 -15.04 16.36 -1.16
N ARG A 186 -14.91 17.68 -1.41
CA ARG A 186 -15.28 18.73 -0.46
C ARG A 186 -16.78 18.71 -0.13
N ARG A 187 -17.65 18.47 -1.11
CA ARG A 187 -19.10 18.36 -0.89
C ARG A 187 -19.44 17.15 -0.02
N CYS A 188 -18.82 15.99 -0.27
CA CYS A 188 -18.98 14.81 0.57
C CYS A 188 -18.52 15.07 2.01
N ILE A 189 -17.40 15.76 2.21
CA ILE A 189 -16.93 16.14 3.56
C ILE A 189 -17.95 17.05 4.25
N GLY A 190 -18.43 18.10 3.58
CA GLY A 190 -19.47 18.97 4.15
C GLY A 190 -20.76 18.22 4.51
N MET A 191 -21.16 17.25 3.69
CA MET A 191 -22.28 16.36 4.02
C MET A 191 -21.99 15.51 5.26
N MET A 192 -20.78 14.98 5.39
CA MET A 192 -20.36 14.20 6.56
C MET A 192 -20.33 15.03 7.83
N ASP A 193 -19.93 16.31 7.74
CA ASP A 193 -19.97 17.26 8.87
C ASP A 193 -21.42 17.50 9.31
N SER A 194 -22.32 17.87 8.39
CA SER A 194 -23.74 18.10 8.71
C SER A 194 -24.43 16.86 9.28
N MET A 195 -24.23 15.68 8.69
CA MET A 195 -24.79 14.43 9.22
C MET A 195 -24.30 14.13 10.65
N TYR A 196 -23.06 14.49 10.94
CA TYR A 196 -22.46 14.25 12.24
C TYR A 196 -22.96 15.22 13.32
N GLU A 197 -23.22 16.47 12.94
CA GLU A 197 -23.83 17.48 13.81
C GLU A 197 -25.27 17.13 14.17
N GLU A 198 -26.05 16.60 13.22
CA GLU A 198 -27.44 16.17 13.45
C GLU A 198 -27.54 14.89 14.28
N ASP A 199 -26.90 13.80 13.84
CA ASP A 199 -26.85 12.54 14.58
C ASP A 199 -25.51 11.83 14.39
N SER A 200 -24.63 12.06 15.36
CA SER A 200 -23.32 11.41 15.43
C SER A 200 -23.36 9.88 15.38
N LYS A 201 -24.40 9.20 15.91
CA LYS A 201 -24.48 7.73 15.91
C LYS A 201 -24.91 7.21 14.56
N HIS A 202 -25.91 7.85 13.95
CA HIS A 202 -26.36 7.51 12.60
C HIS A 202 -25.22 7.72 11.59
N ALA A 203 -24.53 8.87 11.64
CA ALA A 203 -23.40 9.16 10.78
C ALA A 203 -22.25 8.15 10.88
N ILE A 204 -21.98 7.60 12.07
CA ILE A 204 -20.96 6.56 12.27
C ILE A 204 -21.38 5.23 11.63
N ASN A 205 -22.64 4.82 11.80
CA ASN A 205 -23.12 3.55 11.25
C ASN A 205 -23.23 3.62 9.72
N LEU A 206 -23.66 4.75 9.16
CA LEU A 206 -23.77 4.98 7.72
C LEU A 206 -22.45 4.74 6.97
N MET A 207 -21.31 5.00 7.61
CA MET A 207 -19.99 4.78 7.02
C MET A 207 -19.65 3.29 6.80
N ASP A 208 -20.31 2.38 7.51
CA ASP A 208 -20.17 0.91 7.37
C ASP A 208 -21.28 0.29 6.52
N ASP A 209 -22.37 1.02 6.26
CA ASP A 209 -23.50 0.53 5.49
C ASP A 209 -23.09 0.25 4.03
N GLU A 210 -23.37 -0.96 3.54
CA GLU A 210 -23.03 -1.38 2.19
C GLU A 210 -24.12 -0.92 1.22
N ALA A 211 -23.74 -0.20 0.16
CA ALA A 211 -24.64 0.25 -0.89
C ALA A 211 -24.11 -0.13 -2.28
N VAL A 212 -25.01 -0.14 -3.27
CA VAL A 212 -24.69 -0.42 -4.67
C VAL A 212 -24.86 0.83 -5.51
N VAL A 213 -23.77 1.29 -6.15
CA VAL A 213 -23.79 2.41 -7.10
C VAL A 213 -23.09 1.96 -8.38
N TRP A 214 -23.78 2.01 -9.53
CA TRP A 214 -23.25 1.58 -10.84
C TRP A 214 -22.58 0.19 -10.83
N GLY A 215 -23.18 -0.76 -10.09
CA GLY A 215 -22.70 -2.13 -9.93
C GLY A 215 -21.46 -2.28 -9.04
N ILE A 216 -21.07 -1.24 -8.31
CA ILE A 216 -20.04 -1.24 -7.27
C ILE A 216 -20.72 -1.47 -5.91
N TYR A 217 -20.45 -2.60 -5.29
CA TYR A 217 -20.94 -2.95 -3.95
C TYR A 217 -19.85 -2.66 -2.91
N SER A 218 -20.00 -1.59 -2.13
CA SER A 218 -19.01 -1.19 -1.12
C SER A 218 -19.61 -0.26 -0.06
N SER A 219 -19.05 -0.27 1.15
CA SER A 219 -19.33 0.77 2.15
C SER A 219 -18.52 2.05 1.86
N PRO A 220 -19.03 3.24 2.24
CA PRO A 220 -18.34 4.52 2.00
C PRO A 220 -16.89 4.54 2.51
N LEU A 221 -16.64 4.01 3.72
CA LEU A 221 -15.29 3.97 4.29
C LEU A 221 -14.35 3.04 3.51
N THR A 222 -14.81 1.85 3.15
CA THR A 222 -14.01 0.88 2.37
C THR A 222 -13.70 1.44 0.97
N PHE A 223 -14.69 2.07 0.34
CA PHE A 223 -14.52 2.70 -0.97
C PHE A 223 -13.49 3.84 -0.93
N ALA A 224 -13.57 4.71 0.08
CA ALA A 224 -12.62 5.80 0.29
C ALA A 224 -11.19 5.28 0.47
N TYR A 225 -11.01 4.20 1.23
CA TYR A 225 -9.71 3.57 1.43
C TYR A 225 -9.14 2.95 0.13
N GLU A 226 -9.91 2.12 -0.58
CA GLU A 226 -9.44 1.46 -1.81
C GLU A 226 -9.05 2.44 -2.93
N ASN A 227 -9.66 3.62 -2.88
CA ASN A 227 -9.41 4.76 -3.74
C ASN A 227 -8.60 5.86 -3.05
N PHE A 228 -7.80 5.63 -2.01
CA PHE A 228 -6.85 6.64 -1.46
C PHE A 228 -7.46 8.06 -1.27
N MET A 229 -8.65 8.15 -0.68
CA MET A 229 -9.32 9.42 -0.35
C MET A 229 -8.97 9.79 1.09
N TYR A 230 -7.82 10.44 1.28
CA TYR A 230 -7.23 10.68 2.60
C TYR A 230 -8.12 11.55 3.50
N ASP A 231 -8.73 12.60 2.95
CA ASP A 231 -9.53 13.54 3.74
C ASP A 231 -10.78 12.88 4.32
N ILE A 232 -11.41 11.99 3.56
CA ILE A 232 -12.63 11.26 3.94
C ILE A 232 -12.33 10.21 5.01
N VAL A 233 -11.20 9.50 4.89
CA VAL A 233 -10.75 8.56 5.94
C VAL A 233 -10.35 9.32 7.21
N ALA A 234 -9.75 10.51 7.09
CA ALA A 234 -9.35 11.34 8.21
C ALA A 234 -10.52 12.01 8.95
N HIS A 235 -11.72 12.06 8.34
CA HIS A 235 -12.92 12.65 8.92
C HIS A 235 -13.33 12.00 10.26
N THR A 236 -13.95 12.79 11.14
CA THR A 236 -14.28 12.37 12.52
C THR A 236 -15.23 11.17 12.58
N SER A 237 -16.24 11.10 11.69
CA SER A 237 -17.17 9.95 11.62
C SER A 237 -16.44 8.65 11.28
N SER A 238 -15.59 8.67 10.25
CA SER A 238 -14.70 7.58 9.84
C SER A 238 -13.81 7.11 11.00
N GLN A 239 -13.14 8.06 11.68
CA GLN A 239 -12.26 7.74 12.80
C GLN A 239 -13.00 7.15 14.02
N LYS A 240 -14.22 7.62 14.30
CA LYS A 240 -15.05 7.04 15.37
C LYS A 240 -15.56 5.63 15.02
N LEU A 241 -15.91 5.38 13.76
CA LEU A 241 -16.23 4.03 13.28
C LEU A 241 -15.02 3.10 13.42
N MET A 242 -13.84 3.55 13.01
CA MET A 242 -12.59 2.80 13.15
C MET A 242 -12.28 2.50 14.62
N ASN A 243 -12.48 3.46 15.53
CA ASN A 243 -12.36 3.21 16.97
C ASN A 243 -13.33 2.11 17.43
N LYS A 244 -14.59 2.18 17.00
CA LYS A 244 -15.62 1.18 17.35
C LYS A 244 -15.25 -0.22 16.85
N GLN A 245 -14.71 -0.33 15.63
CA GLN A 245 -14.19 -1.58 15.06
C GLN A 245 -12.95 -2.09 15.82
N TRP A 246 -12.00 -1.21 16.14
CA TRP A 246 -10.76 -1.55 16.84
C TRP A 246 -10.98 -2.18 18.23
N TYR A 247 -11.97 -1.69 18.98
CA TYR A 247 -12.34 -2.24 20.29
C TYR A 247 -13.46 -3.29 20.21
N ASN A 248 -13.93 -3.69 19.02
CA ASN A 248 -15.05 -4.64 18.87
C ASN A 248 -16.29 -4.28 19.71
N ASN A 249 -16.69 -2.99 19.67
CA ASN A 249 -17.78 -2.42 20.48
C ASN A 249 -17.57 -2.47 22.02
N LEU A 250 -16.34 -2.67 22.50
CA LEU A 250 -15.98 -2.56 23.91
C LEU A 250 -15.65 -1.10 24.29
N ALA A 251 -15.68 -0.80 25.59
CA ALA A 251 -15.29 0.52 26.09
C ALA A 251 -13.79 0.76 25.86
N PRO A 252 -13.39 1.96 25.38
CA PRO A 252 -12.01 2.27 25.03
C PRO A 252 -11.11 2.50 26.27
N ASP A 253 -11.68 2.76 27.44
CA ASP A 253 -10.90 3.04 28.65
C ASP A 253 -10.20 1.78 29.18
N LEU A 254 -8.94 1.93 29.61
CA LEU A 254 -8.07 0.83 30.00
C LEU A 254 -8.66 -0.06 31.13
N LYS A 255 -9.22 0.58 32.17
CA LYS A 255 -9.80 -0.13 33.34
C LYS A 255 -11.03 -0.97 32.97
N PRO A 256 -12.08 -0.42 32.33
CA PRO A 256 -13.23 -1.24 31.92
C PRO A 256 -12.91 -2.20 30.77
N PHE A 257 -11.93 -1.88 29.90
CA PHE A 257 -11.46 -2.81 28.86
C PHE A 257 -10.83 -4.07 29.47
N LEU A 258 -9.92 -3.92 30.44
CA LEU A 258 -9.33 -5.06 31.16
C LEU A 258 -10.36 -5.83 31.97
N LYS A 259 -11.33 -5.15 32.60
CA LYS A 259 -12.44 -5.83 33.30
C LYS A 259 -13.33 -6.64 32.35
N SER A 260 -13.42 -6.23 31.09
CA SER A 260 -14.17 -6.95 30.05
C SER A 260 -13.49 -8.23 29.60
N ALA A 261 -12.16 -8.37 29.78
CA ALA A 261 -11.43 -9.62 29.53
C ALA A 261 -11.99 -10.78 30.38
N PHE A 262 -12.33 -10.51 31.64
CA PHE A 262 -12.90 -11.51 32.55
C PHE A 262 -14.40 -11.75 32.32
N LYS A 263 -15.17 -10.71 31.96
CA LYS A 263 -16.63 -10.81 31.80
C LYS A 263 -17.08 -11.36 30.44
N LYS A 264 -16.35 -11.04 29.36
CA LYS A 264 -16.69 -11.40 27.98
C LYS A 264 -15.41 -11.79 27.21
N PRO A 265 -14.76 -12.92 27.55
CA PRO A 265 -13.44 -13.28 27.02
C PRO A 265 -13.44 -13.44 25.50
N LYS A 266 -14.50 -14.01 24.91
CA LYS A 266 -14.64 -14.17 23.46
C LYS A 266 -14.57 -12.83 22.73
N ARG A 267 -15.46 -11.89 23.07
CA ARG A 267 -15.49 -10.56 22.41
C ARG A 267 -14.20 -9.78 22.62
N PHE A 268 -13.53 -9.98 23.76
CA PHE A 268 -12.24 -9.39 24.05
C PHE A 268 -11.16 -9.95 23.14
N LEU A 269 -10.98 -11.27 23.04
CA LEU A 269 -9.95 -11.90 22.21
C LEU A 269 -10.16 -11.69 20.71
N THR A 270 -11.42 -11.65 20.25
CA THR A 270 -11.75 -11.34 18.86
C THR A 270 -11.43 -9.89 18.47
N ALA A 271 -11.20 -8.98 19.43
CA ALA A 271 -10.93 -7.58 19.12
C ALA A 271 -9.61 -7.40 18.35
N PRO A 272 -9.56 -6.58 17.30
CA PRO A 272 -8.32 -6.31 16.56
C PRO A 272 -7.19 -5.79 17.47
N LEU A 273 -7.52 -4.93 18.44
CA LEU A 273 -6.53 -4.42 19.41
C LEU A 273 -5.85 -5.53 20.22
N THR A 274 -6.60 -6.52 20.72
CA THR A 274 -6.02 -7.59 21.54
C THR A 274 -5.16 -8.50 20.70
N LYS A 275 -5.56 -8.81 19.47
CA LYS A 275 -4.75 -9.56 18.51
C LYS A 275 -3.45 -8.82 18.20
N TYR A 276 -3.53 -7.52 17.96
CA TYR A 276 -2.38 -6.66 17.72
C TYR A 276 -1.41 -6.66 18.90
N VAL A 277 -1.89 -6.33 20.10
CA VAL A 277 -1.05 -6.29 21.31
C VAL A 277 -0.43 -7.66 21.57
N PHE A 278 -1.20 -8.74 21.45
CA PHE A 278 -0.68 -10.09 21.65
C PHE A 278 0.40 -10.46 20.62
N ASN A 279 0.19 -10.16 19.33
CA ASN A 279 1.18 -10.38 18.28
C ASN A 279 2.52 -9.70 18.61
N TYR A 280 2.47 -8.45 19.03
CA TYR A 280 3.68 -7.67 19.29
C TYR A 280 4.35 -7.96 20.64
N MET A 281 3.59 -8.41 21.65
CA MET A 281 4.17 -8.98 22.87
C MET A 281 4.95 -10.27 22.56
N MET A 282 4.40 -11.13 21.68
CA MET A 282 5.10 -12.33 21.20
C MET A 282 6.34 -11.96 20.37
N PHE A 283 6.26 -10.93 19.52
CA PHE A 283 7.41 -10.45 18.76
C PHE A 283 8.52 -9.90 19.66
N PHE A 284 8.19 -9.08 20.66
CA PHE A 284 9.17 -8.59 21.63
C PHE A 284 9.84 -9.72 22.41
N SER A 285 9.06 -10.71 22.86
CA SER A 285 9.59 -11.92 23.50
C SER A 285 10.54 -12.69 22.57
N MET A 286 10.18 -12.82 21.29
CA MET A 286 11.06 -13.41 20.27
C MET A 286 12.37 -12.62 20.16
N LEU A 287 12.34 -11.28 20.09
CA LEU A 287 13.55 -10.46 19.98
C LEU A 287 14.51 -10.66 21.16
N VAL A 288 13.98 -10.74 22.38
CA VAL A 288 14.78 -11.03 23.58
C VAL A 288 15.41 -12.43 23.47
N MET A 289 14.64 -13.44 23.07
CA MET A 289 15.13 -14.81 22.90
C MET A 289 16.16 -14.92 21.76
N TYR A 290 15.93 -14.23 20.65
CA TYR A 290 16.83 -14.22 19.49
C TYR A 290 18.14 -13.50 19.82
N SER A 291 18.07 -12.40 20.57
CA SER A 291 19.27 -11.74 21.12
C SER A 291 20.06 -12.68 22.02
N ALA A 292 19.38 -13.34 22.97
CA ALA A 292 20.02 -14.33 23.83
C ALA A 292 20.67 -15.46 23.01
N PHE A 293 20.02 -15.94 21.96
CA PHE A 293 20.56 -16.95 21.04
C PHE A 293 21.85 -16.48 20.34
N VAL A 294 21.84 -15.29 19.72
CA VAL A 294 23.01 -14.74 19.02
C VAL A 294 24.19 -14.49 19.98
N LEU A 295 23.91 -14.03 21.20
CA LEU A 295 24.92 -13.76 22.23
C LEU A 295 25.53 -15.02 22.86
N THR A 296 24.74 -16.08 23.09
CA THR A 296 25.16 -17.23 23.92
C THR A 296 25.51 -18.50 23.15
N SER A 297 24.82 -18.80 22.04
CA SER A 297 24.63 -20.19 21.61
C SER A 297 25.56 -20.69 20.50
N ILE A 298 26.33 -19.81 19.85
CA ILE A 298 27.03 -20.19 18.61
C ILE A 298 28.39 -20.87 18.87
N SER A 299 28.90 -20.86 20.12
CA SER A 299 30.28 -21.31 20.42
C SER A 299 30.48 -22.08 21.74
N THR A 300 29.48 -22.25 22.61
CA THR A 300 29.76 -22.62 24.02
C THR A 300 29.14 -23.95 24.47
N LYS A 301 29.71 -24.51 25.55
CA LYS A 301 29.23 -25.70 26.29
C LYS A 301 27.73 -25.64 26.67
N TYR A 302 27.08 -24.48 26.63
CA TYR A 302 25.63 -24.33 26.87
C TYR A 302 24.74 -25.06 25.85
N TYR A 303 25.22 -25.30 24.62
CA TYR A 303 24.49 -26.12 23.64
C TYR A 303 24.36 -27.59 24.09
N VAL A 304 25.28 -28.06 24.94
CA VAL A 304 25.29 -29.43 25.49
C VAL A 304 24.21 -29.63 26.55
N LEU A 305 23.71 -28.55 27.19
CA LEU A 305 22.67 -28.62 28.22
C LEU A 305 21.24 -28.59 27.65
N ASN A 306 21.05 -28.78 26.33
CA ASN A 306 19.77 -28.74 25.59
C ASN A 306 18.96 -27.42 25.63
N ILE A 307 19.24 -26.49 26.55
CA ILE A 307 18.51 -25.21 26.68
C ILE A 307 18.68 -24.33 25.43
N GLY A 308 19.89 -24.26 24.86
CA GLY A 308 20.16 -23.47 23.65
C GLY A 308 19.38 -23.93 22.41
N ARG A 309 19.11 -25.25 22.29
CA ARG A 309 18.31 -25.82 21.18
C ARG A 309 16.83 -25.44 21.26
N LEU A 310 16.30 -25.28 22.48
CA LEU A 310 14.91 -24.88 22.67
C LEU A 310 14.66 -23.45 22.18
N PHE A 311 15.58 -22.52 22.47
CA PHE A 311 15.48 -21.14 21.97
C PHE A 311 15.60 -21.05 20.45
N GLU A 312 16.49 -21.85 19.86
CA GLU A 312 16.64 -21.96 18.41
C GLU A 312 15.35 -22.46 17.74
N TYR A 313 14.75 -23.54 18.24
CA TYR A 313 13.51 -24.07 17.68
C TYR A 313 12.32 -23.15 17.88
N PHE A 314 12.21 -22.49 19.03
CA PHE A 314 11.16 -21.49 19.25
C PHE A 314 11.26 -20.34 18.26
N PHE A 315 12.47 -19.81 18.06
CA PHE A 315 12.75 -18.77 17.08
C PHE A 315 12.39 -19.20 15.65
N TYR A 316 12.81 -20.40 15.23
CA TYR A 316 12.48 -20.93 13.90
C TYR A 316 10.98 -21.12 13.73
N PHE A 317 10.30 -21.69 14.71
CA PHE A 317 8.85 -21.89 14.68
C PHE A 317 8.11 -20.56 14.58
N TRP A 318 8.50 -19.57 15.38
CA TRP A 318 7.91 -18.22 15.32
C TRP A 318 8.17 -17.54 13.97
N SER A 319 9.41 -17.57 13.47
CA SER A 319 9.77 -16.93 12.21
C SER A 319 9.10 -17.57 11.00
N ALA A 320 8.93 -18.89 11.00
CA ALA A 320 8.20 -19.61 9.96
C ALA A 320 6.72 -19.22 9.98
N GLY A 321 6.10 -19.13 11.16
CA GLY A 321 4.71 -18.73 11.29
C GLY A 321 4.50 -17.30 10.79
N ASP A 322 5.38 -16.40 11.19
CA ASP A 322 5.31 -15.00 10.77
C ASP A 322 5.55 -14.83 9.25
N PHE A 323 6.55 -15.51 8.69
CA PHE A 323 6.82 -15.53 7.25
C PHE A 323 5.61 -16.04 6.43
N ILE A 324 4.91 -17.06 6.93
CA ILE A 324 3.73 -17.61 6.26
C ILE A 324 2.57 -16.62 6.25
N GLU A 325 2.29 -15.91 7.35
CA GLU A 325 1.23 -14.89 7.34
C GLU A 325 1.58 -13.73 6.42
N GLU A 326 2.85 -13.33 6.36
CA GLU A 326 3.29 -12.27 5.45
C GLU A 326 3.18 -12.70 3.98
N LEU A 327 3.49 -13.98 3.70
CA LEU A 327 3.28 -14.58 2.40
C LEU A 327 1.78 -14.60 2.03
N ILE A 328 0.89 -14.97 2.95
CA ILE A 328 -0.56 -14.92 2.76
C ILE A 328 -1.04 -13.49 2.46
N SER A 329 -0.54 -12.48 3.19
CA SER A 329 -0.86 -11.06 2.97
C SER A 329 -0.43 -10.58 1.58
N CYS A 330 0.79 -10.94 1.17
CA CYS A 330 1.35 -10.59 -0.13
C CYS A 330 0.56 -11.19 -1.30
N PHE A 331 0.27 -12.50 -1.23
CA PHE A 331 -0.52 -13.20 -2.24
C PHE A 331 -2.02 -12.84 -2.20
N GLY A 332 -2.52 -12.32 -1.07
CA GLY A 332 -3.91 -11.85 -0.93
C GLY A 332 -4.95 -12.97 -0.95
N TYR A 333 -4.56 -14.22 -0.64
CA TYR A 333 -5.44 -15.39 -0.75
C TYR A 333 -6.68 -15.31 0.18
N LEU A 334 -6.61 -14.50 1.24
CA LEU A 334 -7.61 -14.41 2.31
C LEU A 334 -8.11 -12.98 2.59
N GLU A 335 -7.70 -11.97 1.82
CA GLU A 335 -8.12 -10.59 2.05
C GLU A 335 -9.58 -10.38 1.60
N ALA A 336 -10.52 -10.52 2.53
CA ALA A 336 -11.95 -10.56 2.25
C ALA A 336 -12.62 -9.18 2.08
N ARG A 337 -11.89 -8.07 2.21
CA ARG A 337 -12.48 -6.71 2.14
C ARG A 337 -12.13 -5.92 0.88
N GLY A 338 -11.11 -6.33 0.12
CA GLY A 338 -10.73 -5.69 -1.15
C GLY A 338 -11.42 -6.33 -2.36
N ARG A 339 -12.59 -5.85 -2.78
CA ARG A 339 -13.30 -6.43 -3.96
C ARG A 339 -12.72 -5.96 -5.30
N SER A 340 -11.69 -5.12 -5.27
CA SER A 340 -10.98 -4.66 -6.47
C SER A 340 -9.98 -5.71 -6.97
N HIS A 341 -10.27 -6.39 -8.09
CA HIS A 341 -9.34 -7.33 -8.73
C HIS A 341 -8.23 -6.54 -9.46
N ARG A 342 -7.20 -6.14 -8.71
CA ARG A 342 -5.94 -5.68 -9.28
C ARG A 342 -5.09 -6.92 -9.55
N GLY A 343 -4.66 -7.13 -10.79
CA GLY A 343 -3.86 -8.31 -11.17
C GLY A 343 -2.63 -8.49 -10.27
N TYR A 344 -2.22 -9.75 -10.06
CA TYR A 344 -1.16 -10.16 -9.13
C TYR A 344 0.07 -9.25 -9.16
N TYR A 345 0.58 -8.93 -10.35
CA TYR A 345 1.75 -8.05 -10.52
C TYR A 345 1.53 -6.63 -9.97
N SER A 346 0.34 -6.04 -10.19
CA SER A 346 0.02 -4.70 -9.69
C SER A 346 -0.11 -4.66 -8.17
N ARG A 347 -0.44 -5.81 -7.55
CA ARG A 347 -0.54 -5.96 -6.10
C ARG A 347 0.85 -6.12 -5.49
N MET A 348 1.67 -7.02 -6.04
CA MET A 348 3.08 -7.19 -5.65
C MET A 348 3.86 -5.89 -5.77
N LYS A 349 3.73 -5.16 -6.89
CA LYS A 349 4.39 -3.86 -7.08
C LYS A 349 4.01 -2.83 -6.02
N ARG A 350 2.76 -2.85 -5.54
CA ARG A 350 2.33 -1.96 -4.46
C ARG A 350 2.91 -2.39 -3.12
N TYR A 351 2.86 -3.68 -2.83
CA TYR A 351 3.42 -4.24 -1.60
C TYR A 351 4.90 -3.85 -1.47
N LEU A 352 5.69 -4.03 -2.55
CA LEU A 352 7.10 -3.65 -2.62
C LEU A 352 7.37 -2.14 -2.58
N TYR A 353 6.36 -1.30 -2.82
CA TYR A 353 6.53 0.16 -2.75
C TYR A 353 6.37 0.68 -1.32
N ASP A 354 5.81 -0.12 -0.41
CA ASP A 354 5.76 0.25 0.99
C ASP A 354 7.12 -0.04 1.66
N PHE A 355 7.62 0.95 2.39
CA PHE A 355 8.89 0.90 3.09
C PHE A 355 8.95 -0.24 4.10
N TRP A 356 7.88 -0.44 4.89
CA TRP A 356 7.84 -1.48 5.92
C TRP A 356 7.87 -2.88 5.33
N ASN A 357 7.11 -3.11 4.27
CA ASN A 357 7.14 -4.37 3.52
C ASN A 357 8.52 -4.68 2.92
N VAL A 358 9.28 -3.67 2.50
CA VAL A 358 10.66 -3.85 2.02
C VAL A 358 11.58 -4.24 3.18
N VAL A 359 11.44 -3.61 4.35
CA VAL A 359 12.19 -3.98 5.57
C VAL A 359 11.84 -5.42 5.99
N ASP A 360 10.58 -5.81 5.93
CA ASP A 360 10.10 -7.15 6.22
C ASP A 360 10.71 -8.18 5.26
N LEU A 361 10.63 -7.92 3.95
CA LEU A 361 11.24 -8.77 2.93
C LEU A 361 12.77 -8.91 3.13
N LEU A 362 13.46 -7.80 3.43
CA LEU A 362 14.88 -7.81 3.74
C LEU A 362 15.19 -8.66 4.99
N SER A 363 14.36 -8.54 6.04
CA SER A 363 14.52 -9.29 7.28
C SER A 363 14.43 -10.80 7.05
N TYR A 364 13.45 -11.27 6.27
CA TYR A 364 13.31 -12.68 5.94
C TYR A 364 14.40 -13.18 4.99
N ALA A 365 14.82 -12.37 4.01
CA ALA A 365 15.89 -12.73 3.09
C ALA A 365 17.22 -12.95 3.85
N LEU A 366 17.57 -12.05 4.77
CA LEU A 366 18.75 -12.20 5.62
C LEU A 366 18.64 -13.39 6.57
N LEU A 367 17.45 -13.66 7.11
CA LEU A 367 17.21 -14.82 7.96
C LEU A 367 17.39 -16.14 7.19
N ILE A 368 16.79 -16.26 6.00
CA ILE A 368 16.92 -17.44 5.14
C ILE A 368 18.40 -17.63 4.74
N ALA A 369 19.11 -16.55 4.41
CA ALA A 369 20.54 -16.61 4.12
C ALA A 369 21.35 -17.11 5.33
N ALA A 370 21.08 -16.61 6.54
CA ALA A 370 21.75 -17.05 7.77
C ALA A 370 21.48 -18.54 8.08
N LEU A 371 20.24 -19.00 7.89
CA LEU A 371 19.86 -20.41 8.02
C LEU A 371 20.54 -21.29 6.97
N SER A 372 20.61 -20.83 5.73
CA SER A 372 21.28 -21.56 4.64
C SER A 372 22.76 -21.77 4.95
N VAL A 373 23.46 -20.71 5.38
CA VAL A 373 24.87 -20.80 5.78
C VAL A 373 25.06 -21.78 6.93
N ARG A 374 24.16 -21.76 7.93
CA ARG A 374 24.19 -22.70 9.06
C ARG A 374 23.98 -24.16 8.64
N HIS A 375 23.15 -24.42 7.64
CA HIS A 375 22.83 -25.77 7.19
C HIS A 375 23.87 -26.36 6.24
N PHE A 376 24.36 -25.57 5.26
CA PHE A 376 25.29 -26.06 4.23
C PHE A 376 26.75 -26.12 4.69
N HIS A 377 27.17 -25.31 5.67
CA HIS A 377 28.55 -25.28 6.17
C HIS A 377 28.62 -25.55 7.69
N PRO A 378 28.38 -26.80 8.14
CA PRO A 378 28.39 -27.15 9.56
C PRO A 378 29.80 -27.18 10.20
N SER A 379 30.88 -27.24 9.41
CA SER A 379 32.26 -27.47 9.90
C SER A 379 33.21 -26.28 9.79
N GLU A 380 32.92 -25.26 8.97
CA GLU A 380 33.81 -24.09 8.80
C GLU A 380 33.21 -22.79 9.36
N ARG A 381 33.88 -22.27 10.40
CA ARG A 381 33.76 -20.93 10.98
C ARG A 381 32.32 -20.48 11.28
N PHE A 382 31.81 -20.95 12.42
CA PHE A 382 30.67 -20.38 13.16
C PHE A 382 30.63 -18.83 13.25
N THR A 383 31.78 -18.16 13.03
CA THR A 383 31.89 -16.71 12.96
C THR A 383 31.10 -16.07 11.81
N VAL A 384 31.05 -16.69 10.62
CA VAL A 384 30.31 -16.15 9.46
C VAL A 384 28.82 -16.27 9.69
N ALA A 385 28.34 -17.45 10.10
CA ALA A 385 26.95 -17.65 10.49
C ALA A 385 26.52 -16.67 11.60
N ARG A 386 27.37 -16.46 12.61
CA ARG A 386 27.12 -15.47 13.67
C ARG A 386 26.95 -14.05 13.13
N ARG A 387 27.83 -13.61 12.22
CA ARG A 387 27.73 -12.28 11.58
C ARG A 387 26.42 -12.12 10.82
N MET A 388 25.99 -13.15 10.09
CA MET A 388 24.72 -13.15 9.35
C MET A 388 23.51 -13.12 10.29
N PHE A 389 23.51 -13.92 11.37
CA PHE A 389 22.44 -13.86 12.38
C PHE A 389 22.44 -12.52 13.14
N SER A 390 23.60 -11.91 13.44
CA SER A 390 23.63 -10.59 14.07
C SER A 390 23.10 -9.49 13.15
N LEU A 391 23.40 -9.57 11.85
CA LEU A 391 22.86 -8.63 10.86
C LEU A 391 21.33 -8.79 10.70
N SER A 392 20.85 -10.04 10.64
CA SER A 392 19.42 -10.35 10.63
C SER A 392 18.72 -9.82 11.90
N LEU A 393 19.31 -9.99 13.09
CA LEU A 393 18.78 -9.44 14.34
C LEU A 393 18.65 -7.91 14.30
N LEU A 394 19.64 -7.20 13.75
CA LEU A 394 19.58 -5.75 13.60
C LEU A 394 18.37 -5.31 12.78
N VAL A 395 18.12 -5.97 11.64
CA VAL A 395 16.96 -5.65 10.79
C VAL A 395 15.64 -6.02 11.49
N MET A 396 15.59 -7.11 12.26
CA MET A 396 14.41 -7.45 13.07
C MET A 396 14.09 -6.41 14.15
N TYR A 397 15.09 -5.75 14.74
CA TYR A 397 14.88 -4.62 15.63
C TYR A 397 14.32 -3.38 14.90
N LEU A 398 14.80 -3.10 13.69
CA LEU A 398 14.24 -2.03 12.86
C LEU A 398 12.77 -2.30 12.51
N ARG A 399 12.44 -3.57 12.21
CA ARG A 399 11.05 -4.01 11.98
C ARG A 399 10.15 -3.78 13.20
N PHE A 400 10.67 -3.93 14.41
CA PHE A 400 9.90 -3.65 15.64
C PHE A 400 9.38 -2.20 15.73
N LEU A 401 9.99 -1.26 15.01
CA LEU A 401 9.51 0.13 14.97
C LEU A 401 8.09 0.25 14.38
N GLU A 402 7.64 -0.72 13.59
CA GLU A 402 6.28 -0.76 13.03
C GLU A 402 5.20 -0.73 14.13
N VAL A 403 5.50 -1.25 15.32
CA VAL A 403 4.59 -1.20 16.49
C VAL A 403 4.18 0.22 16.84
N PHE A 404 5.14 1.14 16.76
CA PHE A 404 4.94 2.50 17.19
C PHE A 404 4.10 3.30 16.19
N LEU A 405 3.83 2.78 14.97
CA LEU A 405 2.97 3.41 13.99
C LEU A 405 1.54 3.58 14.47
N ILE A 406 0.99 2.65 15.26
CA ILE A 406 -0.37 2.80 15.80
C ILE A 406 -0.44 3.84 16.91
N HIS A 407 0.67 4.10 17.61
CA HIS A 407 0.63 4.98 18.77
C HIS A 407 0.34 6.44 18.36
N ARG A 408 -0.64 7.08 18.99
CA ARG A 408 -1.14 8.41 18.63
C ARG A 408 -0.05 9.50 18.54
N LYS A 409 0.98 9.41 19.39
CA LYS A 409 2.07 10.40 19.42
C LYS A 409 3.29 10.02 18.57
N LEU A 410 3.58 8.72 18.43
CA LEU A 410 4.80 8.23 17.76
C LEU A 410 4.56 7.90 16.28
N GLY A 411 3.32 7.59 15.90
CA GLY A 411 2.96 7.24 14.54
C GLY A 411 3.22 8.37 13.54
N PRO A 412 2.69 9.59 13.75
CA PRO A 412 2.96 10.71 12.84
C PRO A 412 4.45 11.03 12.72
N THR A 413 5.22 10.93 13.81
CA THR A 413 6.67 11.16 13.79
C THR A 413 7.41 10.11 12.96
N LEU A 414 7.01 8.85 13.03
CA LEU A 414 7.60 7.79 12.21
C LEU A 414 7.24 7.92 10.73
N ILE A 415 6.02 8.35 10.42
CA ILE A 415 5.60 8.65 9.04
C ILE A 415 6.41 9.81 8.46
N MET A 416 6.70 10.85 9.27
CA MET A 416 7.60 11.93 8.85
C MET A 416 9.01 11.42 8.54
N ILE A 417 9.60 10.61 9.43
CA ILE A 417 10.93 10.02 9.23
C ILE A 417 10.95 9.17 7.94
N LYS A 418 9.93 8.33 7.72
CA LYS A 418 9.80 7.51 6.50
C LYS A 418 9.81 8.36 5.22
N GLU A 419 9.05 9.44 5.18
CA GLU A 419 8.99 10.33 4.01
C GLU A 419 10.30 11.12 3.81
N MET A 420 10.95 11.57 4.89
CA MET A 420 12.25 12.23 4.82
C MET A 420 13.36 11.31 4.31
N LEU A 421 13.37 10.04 4.71
CA LEU A 421 14.37 9.06 4.26
C LEU A 421 14.32 8.86 2.75
N LYS A 422 13.12 8.88 2.15
CA LYS A 422 12.96 8.81 0.69
C LYS A 422 13.64 10.00 -0.02
N ASP A 423 13.61 11.17 0.60
CA ASP A 423 14.24 12.38 0.08
C ASP A 423 15.76 12.34 0.32
N LEU A 424 16.22 11.81 1.47
CA LEU A 424 17.62 11.55 1.76
C LEU A 424 18.29 10.63 0.74
N PHE A 425 17.66 9.50 0.38
CA PHE A 425 18.26 8.54 -0.55
C PHE A 425 18.58 9.14 -1.92
N ARG A 426 17.78 10.12 -2.39
CA ARG A 426 18.06 10.84 -3.65
C ARG A 426 19.28 11.74 -3.54
N PHE A 427 19.49 12.34 -2.38
CA PHE A 427 20.67 13.18 -2.13
C PHE A 427 21.93 12.36 -1.85
N LEU A 428 21.81 11.24 -1.12
CA LEU A 428 22.92 10.34 -0.80
C LEU A 428 23.65 9.87 -2.06
N PHE A 429 22.92 9.70 -3.17
CA PHE A 429 23.52 9.40 -4.47
C PHE A 429 24.57 10.42 -4.92
N ILE A 430 24.31 11.73 -4.71
CA ILE A 430 25.26 12.80 -5.04
C ILE A 430 26.48 12.71 -4.11
N ALA A 431 26.26 12.51 -2.81
CA ALA A 431 27.32 12.41 -1.82
C ALA A 431 28.29 11.24 -2.12
N VAL A 432 27.78 10.10 -2.59
CA VAL A 432 28.59 8.93 -2.96
C VAL A 432 29.60 9.26 -4.06
N PHE A 433 29.22 10.02 -5.10
CA PHE A 433 30.17 10.40 -6.16
C PHE A 433 31.27 11.33 -5.66
N VAL A 434 30.95 12.26 -4.75
CA VAL A 434 31.93 13.17 -4.16
C VAL A 434 32.93 12.38 -3.30
N VAL A 435 32.43 11.49 -2.43
CA VAL A 435 33.25 10.62 -1.57
C VAL A 435 34.17 9.73 -2.41
N LEU A 436 33.66 9.11 -3.48
CA LEU A 436 34.47 8.27 -4.37
C LEU A 436 35.54 9.10 -5.12
N GLY A 437 35.20 10.30 -5.61
CA GLY A 437 36.16 11.16 -6.31
C GLY A 437 37.34 11.56 -5.43
N VAL A 438 37.06 11.99 -4.19
CA VAL A 438 38.10 12.36 -3.21
C VAL A 438 38.88 11.13 -2.75
N GLY A 439 38.20 10.01 -2.51
CA GLY A 439 38.85 8.75 -2.12
C GLY A 439 39.83 8.24 -3.16
N MET A 440 39.47 8.31 -4.45
CA MET A 440 40.37 7.96 -5.54
C MET A 440 41.59 8.89 -5.58
N TYR A 441 41.41 10.18 -5.31
CA TYR A 441 42.52 11.14 -5.25
C TYR A 441 43.50 10.82 -4.11
N TYR A 442 42.99 10.56 -2.89
CA TYR A 442 43.84 10.16 -1.77
C TYR A 442 44.63 8.90 -2.09
N HIS A 443 43.95 7.86 -2.59
CA HIS A 443 44.60 6.59 -2.86
C HIS A 443 45.64 6.68 -3.99
N ALA A 444 45.41 7.51 -5.01
CA ALA A 444 46.35 7.68 -6.12
C ALA A 444 47.67 8.33 -5.69
N ASN A 445 47.63 9.27 -4.74
CA ASN A 445 48.81 10.01 -4.30
C ASN A 445 49.54 9.34 -3.13
N LEU A 446 48.81 8.78 -2.15
CA LEU A 446 49.43 8.06 -1.03
C LEU A 446 50.09 6.75 -1.50
N TRP A 447 49.45 6.02 -2.42
CA TRP A 447 49.95 4.74 -2.89
C TRP A 447 50.01 4.65 -4.43
N PRO A 448 51.04 5.26 -5.06
CA PRO A 448 51.19 5.27 -6.52
C PRO A 448 51.52 3.87 -7.09
N ASP A 449 51.11 3.60 -8.34
CA ASP A 449 51.49 2.41 -9.12
C ASP A 449 51.08 1.03 -8.53
N HIS A 450 49.98 0.97 -7.75
CA HIS A 450 49.42 -0.31 -7.35
C HIS A 450 48.60 -0.96 -8.47
N GLN A 451 48.93 -2.20 -8.79
CA GLN A 451 48.40 -2.90 -9.96
C GLN A 451 47.03 -3.56 -9.74
N THR A 452 46.58 -3.74 -8.49
CA THR A 452 45.40 -4.57 -8.19
C THR A 452 44.41 -3.92 -7.23
N ILE A 453 43.29 -3.42 -7.77
CA ILE A 453 42.15 -2.88 -6.99
C ILE A 453 41.35 -4.02 -6.31
N TRP A 454 41.21 -5.15 -7.02
CA TRP A 454 40.34 -6.27 -6.66
C TRP A 454 41.10 -7.56 -6.30
N SER A 455 42.38 -7.47 -5.93
CA SER A 455 43.16 -8.65 -5.54
C SER A 455 42.85 -9.09 -4.12
N GLY A 456 42.69 -10.39 -3.91
CA GLY A 456 42.51 -11.02 -2.59
C GLY A 456 41.04 -11.36 -2.28
N ASP A 457 40.81 -11.74 -1.02
CA ASP A 457 39.46 -11.99 -0.49
C ASP A 457 38.65 -10.68 -0.47
N TRP A 458 37.32 -10.79 -0.60
CA TRP A 458 36.39 -9.65 -0.64
C TRP A 458 36.57 -8.63 0.51
N THR A 459 37.03 -9.08 1.68
CA THR A 459 37.30 -8.23 2.84
C THR A 459 38.54 -7.35 2.68
N ASN A 460 39.49 -7.76 1.85
CA ASN A 460 40.78 -7.12 1.67
C ASN A 460 40.80 -6.28 0.38
N TRP A 461 39.66 -6.14 -0.30
CA TRP A 461 39.53 -5.29 -1.47
C TRP A 461 39.83 -3.83 -1.10
N ARG A 462 40.71 -3.20 -1.88
CA ARG A 462 41.20 -1.85 -1.61
C ARG A 462 40.12 -0.78 -1.77
N ILE A 463 39.03 -1.08 -2.47
CA ILE A 463 37.87 -0.19 -2.59
C ILE A 463 37.28 0.21 -1.23
N TRP A 464 37.40 -0.66 -0.21
CA TRP A 464 36.96 -0.33 1.15
C TRP A 464 37.78 0.80 1.76
N THR A 465 39.11 0.78 1.59
CA THR A 465 40.03 1.83 2.05
C THR A 465 39.79 3.15 1.31
N ILE A 466 39.50 3.09 0.00
CA ILE A 466 39.18 4.27 -0.83
C ILE A 466 37.95 5.01 -0.30
N ILE A 467 36.91 4.27 0.12
CA ILE A 467 35.67 4.86 0.63
C ILE A 467 35.81 5.26 2.11
N TYR A 468 36.61 4.54 2.89
CA TYR A 468 36.70 4.69 4.34
C TYR A 468 37.08 6.12 4.77
N TYR A 469 38.23 6.64 4.33
CA TYR A 469 38.72 7.94 4.82
C TYR A 469 37.80 9.12 4.46
N PRO A 470 37.39 9.34 3.19
CA PRO A 470 36.54 10.47 2.86
C PRO A 470 35.12 10.35 3.44
N TYR A 471 34.64 9.14 3.72
CA TYR A 471 33.35 8.93 4.38
C TYR A 471 33.37 9.40 5.85
N TRP A 472 34.37 8.99 6.63
CA TRP A 472 34.48 9.39 8.05
C TRP A 472 34.74 10.89 8.22
N GLN A 473 35.45 11.50 7.27
CA GLN A 473 35.65 12.94 7.21
C GLN A 473 34.33 13.74 7.09
N LEU A 474 33.28 13.19 6.46
CA LEU A 474 31.96 13.83 6.41
C LEU A 474 31.36 14.04 7.82
N TYR A 475 31.73 13.18 8.77
CA TYR A 475 31.28 13.23 10.17
C TYR A 475 32.27 13.94 11.10
N GLY A 476 33.35 14.50 10.56
CA GLY A 476 34.34 15.27 11.31
C GLY A 476 35.53 14.47 11.84
N GLU A 477 35.67 13.20 11.47
CA GLU A 477 36.86 12.39 11.81
C GLU A 477 37.93 12.60 10.73
N LEU A 478 38.97 13.37 11.09
CA LEU A 478 39.92 13.92 10.12
C LEU A 478 41.03 12.95 9.71
N ASN A 479 41.46 12.07 10.63
CA ASN A 479 42.53 11.09 10.46
C ASN A 479 43.80 11.64 9.74
N LEU A 480 44.23 12.84 10.16
CA LEU A 480 45.34 13.56 9.53
C LEU A 480 46.67 12.79 9.61
N GLU A 481 46.93 12.08 10.71
CA GLU A 481 48.15 11.28 10.91
C GLU A 481 48.32 10.21 9.82
N SER A 482 47.21 9.58 9.44
CA SER A 482 47.18 8.59 8.36
C SER A 482 47.27 9.19 6.95
N LEU A 483 46.85 10.46 6.77
CA LEU A 483 46.81 11.15 5.48
C LEU A 483 48.09 11.92 5.17
N ASP A 484 48.85 12.33 6.19
CA ASP A 484 50.15 12.96 6.05
C ASP A 484 51.25 11.96 5.66
N GLY A 485 50.98 10.65 5.83
CA GLY A 485 51.91 9.57 5.50
C GLY A 485 53.00 9.36 6.56
N SER A 486 52.88 9.99 7.72
CA SER A 486 53.82 9.89 8.85
C SER A 486 53.74 8.57 9.61
N ASP A 487 52.65 7.81 9.45
CA ASP A 487 52.47 6.50 10.09
C ASP A 487 53.28 5.41 9.38
N GLN A 488 54.47 5.14 9.90
CA GLN A 488 55.48 4.24 9.34
C GLN A 488 55.60 2.91 10.10
N SER A 489 54.53 2.46 10.77
CA SER A 489 54.52 1.18 11.50
C SER A 489 54.24 0.01 10.55
N ASP A 490 55.13 -0.99 10.54
CA ASP A 490 55.00 -2.27 9.83
C ASP A 490 54.84 -2.19 8.29
N CYS A 491 55.53 -1.26 7.62
CA CYS A 491 55.48 -1.09 6.17
C CYS A 491 56.87 -1.13 5.49
N THR A 492 56.93 -1.45 4.19
CA THR A 492 58.18 -1.51 3.41
C THR A 492 58.14 -0.65 2.15
N ASN A 493 59.21 0.12 1.92
CA ASN A 493 59.36 0.96 0.70
C ASN A 493 59.96 0.21 -0.50
N GLN A 494 60.50 -0.99 -0.31
CA GLN A 494 61.16 -1.77 -1.36
C GLN A 494 60.14 -2.54 -2.23
N THR A 495 60.14 -2.24 -3.53
CA THR A 495 59.26 -2.83 -4.57
C THR A 495 59.25 -4.35 -4.56
N SER A 496 60.42 -4.98 -4.48
CA SER A 496 60.54 -6.44 -4.52
C SER A 496 59.92 -7.15 -3.33
N ILE A 497 59.83 -6.49 -2.17
CA ILE A 497 59.37 -7.12 -0.92
C ILE A 497 57.85 -7.18 -0.90
N TRP A 498 57.17 -6.06 -1.16
CA TRP A 498 55.70 -6.02 -1.17
C TRP A 498 55.06 -6.62 -2.43
N GLU A 499 55.82 -6.82 -3.52
CA GLU A 499 55.37 -7.63 -4.67
C GLU A 499 55.47 -9.13 -4.39
N SER A 500 56.41 -9.56 -3.55
CA SER A 500 56.66 -10.97 -3.22
C SER A 500 55.81 -11.49 -2.06
N ASP A 501 55.47 -10.63 -1.10
CA ASP A 501 54.72 -10.97 0.09
C ASP A 501 53.51 -10.02 0.25
N THR A 502 52.31 -10.56 0.10
CA THR A 502 51.05 -9.81 0.19
C THR A 502 50.66 -9.41 1.61
N SER A 503 51.40 -9.87 2.63
CA SER A 503 51.18 -9.51 4.03
C SER A 503 51.89 -8.22 4.47
N ILE A 504 52.83 -7.73 3.65
CA ILE A 504 53.62 -6.52 3.94
C ILE A 504 53.04 -5.35 3.16
N GLU A 505 52.51 -4.35 3.88
CA GLU A 505 51.95 -3.16 3.26
C GLU A 505 53.04 -2.18 2.80
N ARG A 506 52.79 -1.50 1.68
CA ARG A 506 53.66 -0.44 1.19
C ARG A 506 53.45 0.82 2.02
N CYS A 507 54.53 1.46 2.43
CA CYS A 507 54.41 2.71 3.18
C CYS A 507 53.72 3.80 2.34
N PRO A 508 52.82 4.61 2.96
CA PRO A 508 52.25 5.76 2.30
C PRO A 508 53.35 6.76 1.93
N ARG A 509 53.18 7.43 0.79
CA ARG A 509 54.05 8.53 0.37
C ARG A 509 53.56 9.83 0.98
N GLU A 510 54.46 10.57 1.63
CA GLU A 510 54.20 11.94 2.08
C GLU A 510 53.94 12.84 0.87
N ASP A 511 52.75 13.44 0.81
CA ASP A 511 52.36 14.39 -0.22
C ASP A 511 51.46 15.48 0.39
N TRP A 512 51.96 16.71 0.43
CA TRP A 512 51.24 17.86 0.99
C TRP A 512 49.92 18.18 0.26
N THR A 513 49.77 17.71 -0.99
CA THR A 513 48.55 17.94 -1.77
C THR A 513 47.36 17.18 -1.20
N VAL A 514 47.58 16.07 -0.50
CA VAL A 514 46.51 15.25 0.06
C VAL A 514 45.86 15.91 1.28
N PRO A 515 46.60 16.37 2.31
CA PRO A 515 46.04 17.21 3.37
C PRO A 515 45.38 18.49 2.83
N ALA A 516 45.94 19.11 1.78
CA ALA A 516 45.35 20.31 1.18
C ALA A 516 43.97 20.03 0.54
N VAL A 517 43.84 18.94 -0.23
CA VAL A 517 42.55 18.52 -0.80
C VAL A 517 41.59 18.08 0.29
N ALA A 518 42.07 17.44 1.36
CA ALA A 518 41.24 17.10 2.52
C ALA A 518 40.66 18.35 3.18
N ALA A 519 41.45 19.42 3.37
CA ALA A 519 40.96 20.68 3.92
C ALA A 519 39.87 21.31 3.03
N ILE A 520 40.05 21.31 1.71
CA ILE A 520 39.03 21.80 0.76
C ILE A 520 37.77 20.94 0.81
N TYR A 521 37.93 19.62 0.84
CA TYR A 521 36.83 18.67 0.91
C TYR A 521 36.01 18.89 2.19
N LEU A 522 36.65 19.00 3.35
CA LEU A 522 35.98 19.25 4.63
C LEU A 522 35.21 20.57 4.65
N LEU A 523 35.78 21.63 4.06
CA LEU A 523 35.09 22.91 3.92
C LEU A 523 33.82 22.73 3.08
N PHE A 524 33.93 22.07 1.91
CA PHE A 524 32.81 21.85 1.02
C PHE A 524 31.75 20.90 1.62
N SER A 525 32.16 19.81 2.24
CA SER A 525 31.26 18.82 2.81
C SER A 525 30.48 19.40 3.99
N ASN A 526 31.16 20.09 4.91
CA ASN A 526 30.54 20.60 6.12
C ASN A 526 29.74 21.89 5.88
N LEU A 527 30.20 22.79 5.00
CA LEU A 527 29.47 24.03 4.71
C LEU A 527 28.36 23.83 3.69
N LEU A 528 28.53 22.96 2.70
CA LEU A 528 27.57 22.78 1.63
C LEU A 528 26.77 21.48 1.79
N LEU A 529 27.40 20.31 1.74
CA LEU A 529 26.66 19.04 1.66
C LEU A 529 25.80 18.79 2.90
N VAL A 530 26.37 18.85 4.10
CA VAL A 530 25.66 18.60 5.35
C VAL A 530 24.57 19.65 5.59
N ASN A 531 24.88 20.94 5.39
CA ASN A 531 23.91 22.03 5.58
C ASN A 531 22.75 21.98 4.58
N LEU A 532 23.01 21.54 3.34
CA LEU A 532 21.96 21.36 2.34
C LEU A 532 21.03 20.20 2.72
N VAL A 533 21.56 19.09 3.26
CA VAL A 533 20.74 17.99 3.81
C VAL A 533 19.85 18.49 4.95
N ILE A 534 20.42 19.25 5.88
CA ILE A 534 19.66 19.82 7.00
C ILE A 534 18.54 20.72 6.46
N ALA A 535 18.84 21.61 5.51
CA ALA A 535 17.84 22.50 4.90
C ALA A 535 16.72 21.73 4.17
N MET A 536 17.05 20.68 3.43
CA MET A 536 16.05 19.81 2.79
C MET A 536 15.19 19.07 3.81
N PHE A 537 15.78 18.60 4.92
CA PHE A 537 15.02 18.00 6.00
C PHE A 537 14.08 18.99 6.67
N SER A 538 14.50 20.23 6.91
CA SER A 538 13.62 21.28 7.42
C SER A 538 12.44 21.55 6.48
N TYR A 539 12.70 21.73 5.19
CA TYR A 539 11.64 21.97 4.20
C TYR A 539 10.66 20.79 4.08
N THR A 540 11.18 19.56 4.06
CA THR A 540 10.35 18.35 3.95
C THR A 540 9.60 18.08 5.25
N PHE A 541 10.19 18.38 6.42
CA PHE A 541 9.52 18.30 7.71
C PHE A 541 8.26 19.16 7.73
N GLU A 542 8.38 20.45 7.38
CA GLU A 542 7.26 21.39 7.40
C GLU A 542 6.13 20.91 6.46
N ARG A 543 6.47 20.58 5.21
CA ARG A 543 5.49 20.10 4.21
C ARG A 543 4.79 18.81 4.64
N VAL A 544 5.53 17.85 5.22
CA VAL A 544 4.97 16.56 5.62
C VAL A 544 4.18 16.69 6.92
N GLN A 545 4.62 17.56 7.84
CA GLN A 545 3.95 17.76 9.14
C GLN A 545 2.51 18.24 8.98
N GLU A 546 2.22 19.10 7.99
CA GLU A 546 0.85 19.55 7.69
C GLU A 546 -0.10 18.39 7.32
N ASN A 547 0.44 17.31 6.73
CA ASN A 547 -0.34 16.17 6.23
C ASN A 547 -0.11 14.87 7.02
N SER A 548 0.82 14.86 7.98
CA SER A 548 1.29 13.67 8.69
C SER A 548 0.18 13.02 9.51
N GLU A 549 -0.68 13.82 10.15
CA GLU A 549 -1.83 13.31 10.90
C GLU A 549 -2.85 12.61 10.00
N LYS A 550 -3.10 13.14 8.80
CA LYS A 550 -4.04 12.55 7.84
C LYS A 550 -3.50 11.22 7.32
N LEU A 551 -2.22 11.18 6.98
CA LEU A 551 -1.52 9.96 6.57
C LEU A 551 -1.55 8.93 7.70
N TRP A 552 -1.27 9.33 8.93
CA TRP A 552 -1.35 8.45 10.09
C TRP A 552 -2.74 7.86 10.30
N ARG A 553 -3.79 8.67 10.18
CA ARG A 553 -5.19 8.21 10.26
C ARG A 553 -5.54 7.20 9.16
N PHE A 554 -4.97 7.37 7.97
CA PHE A 554 -5.12 6.42 6.86
C PHE A 554 -4.37 5.11 7.13
N GLU A 555 -3.10 5.17 7.53
CA GLU A 555 -2.31 3.98 7.86
C GLU A 555 -2.94 3.18 9.00
N ARG A 556 -3.52 3.87 9.98
CA ARG A 556 -4.28 3.23 11.05
C ARG A 556 -5.44 2.37 10.52
N TYR A 557 -6.12 2.80 9.46
CA TYR A 557 -7.18 1.99 8.84
C TYR A 557 -6.60 0.71 8.23
N THR A 558 -5.48 0.80 7.52
CA THR A 558 -4.76 -0.37 6.97
C THR A 558 -4.55 -1.41 8.06
N VAL A 559 -3.96 -0.99 9.18
CA VAL A 559 -3.64 -1.93 10.27
C VAL A 559 -4.90 -2.50 10.93
N ILE A 560 -5.95 -1.71 11.12
CA ILE A 560 -7.22 -2.21 11.66
C ILE A 560 -7.81 -3.29 10.75
N ASN A 561 -7.81 -3.05 9.43
CA ASN A 561 -8.34 -3.99 8.45
C ASN A 561 -7.50 -5.28 8.38
N ASP A 562 -6.18 -5.20 8.53
CA ASP A 562 -5.29 -6.35 8.52
C ASP A 562 -5.49 -7.24 9.76
N TYR A 563 -5.59 -6.65 10.95
CA TYR A 563 -5.77 -7.40 12.20
C TYR A 563 -7.21 -7.87 12.46
N ASP A 564 -8.16 -7.53 11.58
CA ASP A 564 -9.49 -8.12 11.60
C ASP A 564 -9.43 -9.64 11.35
N TRP A 565 -8.59 -10.06 10.39
CA TRP A 565 -8.46 -11.45 9.97
C TRP A 565 -7.12 -12.10 10.34
N ARG A 566 -6.06 -11.33 10.60
CA ARG A 566 -4.72 -11.86 10.92
C ARG A 566 -4.72 -12.63 12.25
N ILE A 567 -4.04 -13.77 12.26
CA ILE A 567 -3.83 -14.59 13.47
C ILE A 567 -2.39 -14.36 13.95
N PRO A 568 -2.16 -14.12 15.25
CA PRO A 568 -0.82 -13.86 15.76
C PRO A 568 0.09 -15.09 15.66
N SER A 569 1.35 -14.86 15.25
CA SER A 569 2.41 -15.87 15.28
C SER A 569 2.81 -16.20 16.73
N PRO A 570 3.09 -17.47 17.09
CA PRO A 570 3.26 -18.65 16.23
C PRO A 570 2.02 -19.54 16.15
N ILE A 571 0.90 -19.10 16.72
CA ILE A 571 -0.31 -19.91 16.87
C ILE A 571 -0.96 -20.18 15.50
N ASN A 572 -0.75 -19.26 14.56
CA ASN A 572 -1.15 -19.40 13.16
C ASN A 572 -0.77 -20.74 12.52
N ILE A 573 0.41 -21.31 12.79
CA ILE A 573 0.87 -22.58 12.20
C ILE A 573 -0.09 -23.73 12.53
N LEU A 574 -0.66 -23.75 13.75
CA LEU A 574 -1.59 -24.81 14.17
C LEU A 574 -2.91 -24.75 13.40
N PHE A 575 -3.35 -23.55 13.02
CA PHE A 575 -4.64 -23.32 12.35
C PHE A 575 -4.52 -23.22 10.82
N LEU A 576 -3.30 -23.16 10.30
CA LEU A 576 -2.97 -23.10 8.88
C LEU A 576 -3.59 -24.23 8.03
N PRO A 577 -3.43 -25.52 8.38
CA PRO A 577 -3.95 -26.61 7.54
C PRO A 577 -5.48 -26.56 7.46
N TYR A 578 -6.16 -26.16 8.54
CA TYR A 578 -7.60 -25.96 8.52
C TYR A 578 -8.01 -24.76 7.64
N ARG A 579 -7.25 -23.67 7.68
CA ARG A 579 -7.49 -22.46 6.88
C ARG A 579 -7.35 -22.72 5.38
N PHE A 580 -6.35 -23.51 4.98
CA PHE A 580 -6.17 -23.94 3.59
C PHE A 580 -7.24 -24.96 3.14
N LEU A 581 -7.63 -25.91 4.01
CA LEU A 581 -8.72 -26.86 3.70
C LEU A 581 -10.09 -26.16 3.55
N CYS A 582 -10.34 -25.11 4.35
CA CYS A 582 -11.57 -24.33 4.27
C CYS A 582 -11.56 -23.27 3.16
N CYS A 583 -10.49 -23.15 2.38
CA CYS A 583 -10.51 -22.33 1.18
C CYS A 583 -11.26 -23.08 0.07
N PRO A 584 -12.44 -22.61 -0.37
CA PRO A 584 -13.15 -23.26 -1.45
C PRO A 584 -12.34 -23.10 -2.73
N ALA A 585 -11.75 -24.21 -3.18
CA ALA A 585 -11.22 -24.31 -4.52
C ALA A 585 -12.34 -24.03 -5.53
N ARG A 586 -12.10 -23.04 -6.40
CA ARG A 586 -12.67 -22.84 -7.75
C ARG A 586 -14.18 -22.54 -7.91
N GLU A 587 -14.41 -21.27 -8.23
CA GLU A 587 -15.26 -20.68 -9.30
C GLU A 587 -16.76 -21.01 -9.49
N GLU A 588 -17.36 -22.05 -8.92
CA GLU A 588 -18.80 -22.34 -9.16
C GLU A 588 -19.62 -22.72 -7.91
N CYS A 589 -19.30 -22.17 -6.74
CA CYS A 589 -20.05 -22.51 -5.51
C CYS A 589 -20.75 -21.30 -4.87
N CYS A 590 -22.07 -21.41 -4.69
CA CYS A 590 -23.03 -20.41 -4.21
C CYS A 590 -22.53 -19.52 -3.05
N LEU A 591 -22.37 -18.22 -3.33
CA LEU A 591 -21.52 -17.28 -2.61
C LEU A 591 -22.11 -16.65 -1.32
N GLN A 592 -23.28 -17.09 -0.82
CA GLN A 592 -23.82 -16.60 0.47
C GLN A 592 -23.90 -17.67 1.56
N GLN A 593 -24.28 -18.91 1.23
CA GLN A 593 -24.31 -19.99 2.23
C GLN A 593 -22.91 -20.50 2.59
N CYS A 594 -21.98 -20.55 1.62
CA CYS A 594 -20.57 -20.81 1.90
C CYS A 594 -19.89 -19.65 2.63
N LYS A 595 -20.32 -18.40 2.41
CA LYS A 595 -19.79 -17.24 3.15
C LYS A 595 -20.29 -17.22 4.60
N ARG A 596 -21.56 -17.51 4.87
CA ARG A 596 -22.07 -17.72 6.24
C ARG A 596 -21.49 -18.97 6.92
N LYS A 597 -21.21 -20.05 6.18
CA LYS A 597 -20.54 -21.26 6.71
C LYS A 597 -19.04 -21.04 6.95
N ALA A 598 -18.33 -20.35 6.08
CA ALA A 598 -16.92 -19.98 6.24
C ALA A 598 -16.75 -18.90 7.31
N LEU A 599 -17.67 -17.94 7.44
CA LEU A 599 -17.68 -17.00 8.58
C LEU A 599 -18.05 -17.73 9.88
N LYS A 600 -19.05 -18.64 9.89
CA LYS A 600 -19.33 -19.49 11.06
C LYS A 600 -18.18 -20.44 11.41
N HIS A 601 -17.42 -20.94 10.43
CA HIS A 601 -16.27 -21.80 10.66
C HIS A 601 -14.99 -21.02 11.00
N PHE A 602 -14.81 -19.81 10.47
CA PHE A 602 -13.76 -18.88 10.90
C PHE A 602 -14.04 -18.38 12.31
N ILE A 603 -15.30 -18.13 12.65
CA ILE A 603 -15.75 -17.94 14.04
C ILE A 603 -15.47 -19.21 14.86
N SER A 604 -15.63 -20.42 14.31
CA SER A 604 -15.27 -21.67 15.01
C SER A 604 -13.75 -21.87 15.20
N VAL A 605 -12.90 -21.39 14.30
CA VAL A 605 -11.43 -21.42 14.43
C VAL A 605 -10.94 -20.32 15.36
N SER A 606 -11.52 -19.12 15.25
CA SER A 606 -11.35 -18.05 16.23
C SER A 606 -11.80 -18.55 17.60
N ASP A 607 -12.96 -19.22 17.72
CA ASP A 607 -13.44 -19.80 18.97
C ASP A 607 -12.47 -20.86 19.53
N MET A 608 -11.83 -21.65 18.68
CA MET A 608 -10.83 -22.65 19.08
C MET A 608 -9.50 -21.99 19.51
N PHE A 609 -9.04 -20.98 18.78
CA PHE A 609 -7.92 -20.11 19.14
C PHE A 609 -8.20 -19.37 20.47
N ASP A 610 -9.38 -18.79 20.61
CA ASP A 610 -9.84 -18.05 21.79
C ASP A 610 -9.91 -18.98 23.01
N THR A 611 -10.33 -20.25 22.83
CA THR A 611 -10.34 -21.25 23.90
C THR A 611 -8.93 -21.68 24.30
N PHE A 612 -8.01 -21.85 23.33
CA PHE A 612 -6.62 -22.23 23.59
C PHE A 612 -5.82 -21.10 24.26
N VAL A 613 -5.97 -19.87 23.77
CA VAL A 613 -5.35 -18.67 24.38
C VAL A 613 -5.92 -18.41 25.77
N PHE A 614 -7.23 -18.53 25.96
CA PHE A 614 -7.85 -18.43 27.28
C PHE A 614 -7.33 -19.50 28.25
N GLN A 615 -7.19 -20.75 27.82
CA GLN A 615 -6.62 -21.81 28.66
C GLN A 615 -5.15 -21.54 29.02
N THR A 616 -4.35 -21.05 28.07
CA THR A 616 -2.93 -20.73 28.30
C THR A 616 -2.81 -19.55 29.27
N ILE A 617 -3.51 -18.44 29.03
CA ILE A 617 -3.48 -17.24 29.88
C ILE A 617 -4.07 -17.54 31.27
N SER A 618 -5.16 -18.30 31.36
CA SER A 618 -5.76 -18.71 32.64
C SER A 618 -4.78 -19.56 33.46
N LYS A 619 -4.10 -20.53 32.82
CA LYS A 619 -3.06 -21.33 33.48
C LYS A 619 -1.89 -20.47 33.96
N SER A 620 -1.42 -19.50 33.16
CA SER A 620 -0.34 -18.58 33.55
C SER A 620 -0.73 -17.69 34.73
N ILE A 621 -1.95 -17.16 34.75
CA ILE A 621 -2.46 -16.28 35.82
C ILE A 621 -2.72 -17.08 37.11
N ILE A 622 -3.25 -18.30 37.01
CA ILE A 622 -3.47 -19.19 38.16
C ILE A 622 -2.12 -19.58 38.81
N PHE A 623 -1.06 -19.79 38.01
CA PHE A 623 0.28 -20.09 38.52
C PHE A 623 0.94 -18.92 39.26
N VAL A 624 0.61 -17.68 38.87
CA VAL A 624 1.09 -16.46 39.54
C VAL A 624 0.30 -16.15 40.83
N SER A 625 -0.96 -16.58 40.91
CA SER A 625 -1.82 -16.39 42.11
C SER A 625 -1.66 -17.49 43.17
N LEU A 626 -1.01 -18.60 42.85
CA LEU A 626 -0.74 -19.73 43.76
C LEU A 626 0.68 -19.71 44.35
N ARG A 627 1.41 -18.61 44.15
CA ARG A 627 2.69 -18.30 44.78
C ARG A 627 2.54 -17.01 45.55
#